data_AF-A0A2P6QMJ3-F1
#
_entry.id   AF-A0A2P6QMJ3-F1
#
_cell.length_a   1.000
_cell.length_b   1.000
_cell.length_c   1.000
_cell.angle_alpha   90.00
_cell.angle_beta   90.00
_cell.angle_gamma   90.00
#
_symmetry.space_group_name_H-M   'P 1'
#
loop_
_entity.id
_entity.type
_entity.pdbx_description
1 polymer ?
#
loop_
_entity_poly.entity_id
_entity_poly.type
_entity_poly.pdbx_seq_one_letter_code
_entity_poly.pdbx_strand_id
1 'polypeptide(L)'
;MQLLGPNSVKSICSGPAPCVMFQSLKSLTFYRCELLQSLFAYDVAQNLVHLEDLLVEWCPLLERVIEAVNNEKTVLQKMKNLVFMGLPKLYGSSAAVDIECPSLEHLIVVDCPRFSFSTSSLSRNQFSFSTPASDYLGSRNLVKLNDQQHLQLLSSRLMNLCRLS
;
A
#
# COMPACT_ATOMS: atom_id res chain seq x y z
N MET A 1 6.96 2.53 -12.43
CA MET A 1 5.89 3.14 -13.26
C MET A 1 5.14 4.11 -12.37
N GLN A 2 4.90 5.34 -12.83
CA GLN A 2 4.24 6.38 -12.04
C GLN A 2 2.87 6.65 -12.66
N LEU A 3 1.81 6.54 -11.87
CA LEU A 3 0.46 6.90 -12.27
C LEU A 3 0.16 8.28 -11.68
N LEU A 4 0.47 9.33 -12.44
CA LEU A 4 0.28 10.73 -12.04
C LEU A 4 -0.97 11.29 -12.74
N GLY A 5 -1.95 11.80 -12.00
CA GLY A 5 -2.95 12.73 -12.55
C GLY A 5 -4.38 12.63 -12.00
N PRO A 6 -5.14 13.75 -11.95
CA PRO A 6 -6.52 13.84 -11.46
C PRO A 6 -7.58 13.35 -12.48
N ASN A 7 -7.22 12.49 -13.45
CA ASN A 7 -8.15 12.05 -14.49
C ASN A 7 -8.50 10.55 -14.36
N SER A 8 -9.80 10.30 -14.34
CA SER A 8 -10.52 9.05 -14.05
C SER A 8 -10.03 7.80 -14.81
N VAL A 9 -9.16 7.00 -14.20
CA VAL A 9 -9.01 5.58 -14.58
C VAL A 9 -9.85 4.72 -13.63
N LYS A 10 -10.92 4.11 -14.18
CA LYS A 10 -11.78 3.14 -13.47
C LYS A 10 -11.13 1.78 -13.27
N SER A 11 -10.14 1.43 -14.11
CA SER A 11 -9.31 0.22 -14.02
C SER A 11 -8.08 0.42 -14.90
N ILE A 12 -6.93 -0.13 -14.50
CA ILE A 12 -5.65 -0.02 -15.20
C ILE A 12 -5.54 -1.08 -16.33
N CYS A 13 -6.39 -2.11 -16.36
CA CYS A 13 -6.28 -3.23 -17.29
C CYS A 13 -7.65 -3.76 -17.74
N SER A 14 -8.02 -3.52 -18.99
CA SER A 14 -9.17 -4.17 -19.65
C SER A 14 -8.74 -4.66 -21.05
N GLY A 15 -8.03 -5.80 -21.11
CA GLY A 15 -7.64 -6.45 -22.36
C GLY A 15 -6.64 -7.60 -22.19
N PRO A 16 -6.54 -8.55 -23.14
CA PRO A 16 -5.65 -9.71 -23.07
C PRO A 16 -4.20 -9.34 -23.44
N ALA A 17 -3.57 -8.51 -22.61
CA ALA A 17 -2.13 -8.28 -22.39
C ALA A 17 -1.95 -6.84 -21.87
N PRO A 18 -1.35 -6.66 -20.68
CA PRO A 18 0.11 -6.63 -20.62
C PRO A 18 0.70 -7.26 -19.33
N CYS A 19 0.62 -8.58 -19.17
CA CYS A 19 1.09 -9.25 -17.94
C CYS A 19 2.61 -9.13 -17.69
N VAL A 20 3.44 -9.00 -18.74
CA VAL A 20 4.91 -8.98 -18.60
C VAL A 20 5.43 -7.66 -18.01
N MET A 21 4.75 -6.54 -18.27
CA MET A 21 5.23 -5.23 -17.81
C MET A 21 5.19 -5.14 -16.28
N PHE A 22 4.13 -5.66 -15.66
CA PHE A 22 3.96 -5.65 -14.21
C PHE A 22 4.97 -6.57 -13.50
N GLN A 23 5.41 -7.64 -14.15
CA GLN A 23 6.43 -8.53 -13.61
C GLN A 23 7.80 -7.84 -13.49
N SER A 24 8.08 -6.77 -14.23
CA SER A 24 9.33 -6.02 -14.11
C SER A 24 9.30 -4.91 -13.05
N LEU A 25 8.11 -4.59 -12.51
CA LEU A 25 7.94 -3.47 -11.59
C LEU A 25 8.47 -3.81 -10.22
N LYS A 26 9.38 -2.96 -9.73
CA LYS A 26 9.93 -3.03 -8.37
C LYS A 26 9.37 -1.99 -7.43
N SER A 27 8.93 -0.85 -7.95
CA SER A 27 8.45 0.25 -7.12
C SER A 27 7.24 0.93 -7.77
N LEU A 28 6.22 1.20 -6.97
CA LEU A 28 5.00 1.90 -7.37
C LEU A 28 4.65 3.02 -6.39
N THR A 29 4.14 4.12 -6.93
CA THR A 29 3.75 5.30 -6.15
C THR A 29 2.41 5.82 -6.64
N PHE A 30 1.50 6.01 -5.70
CA PHE A 30 0.18 6.60 -5.90
C PHE A 30 0.07 7.84 -5.04
N TYR A 31 -0.19 8.98 -5.66
CA TYR A 31 -0.27 10.26 -4.98
C TYR A 31 -1.53 10.99 -5.41
N ARG A 32 -2.36 11.41 -4.44
CA ARG A 32 -3.58 12.20 -4.65
C ARG A 32 -4.57 11.56 -5.64
N CYS A 33 -4.76 10.24 -5.57
CA CYS A 33 -5.76 9.55 -6.38
C CYS A 33 -7.14 9.65 -5.70
N GLU A 34 -7.90 10.69 -6.04
CA GLU A 34 -9.15 11.05 -5.34
C GLU A 34 -10.32 10.08 -5.56
N LEU A 35 -10.35 9.37 -6.69
CA LEU A 35 -11.45 8.48 -7.08
C LEU A 35 -11.15 6.98 -6.93
N LEU A 36 -9.91 6.64 -6.56
CA LEU A 36 -9.42 5.27 -6.56
C LEU A 36 -9.93 4.50 -5.33
N GLN A 37 -10.67 3.41 -5.54
CA GLN A 37 -11.21 2.56 -4.45
C GLN A 37 -10.36 1.32 -4.16
N SER A 38 -9.64 0.82 -5.17
CA SER A 38 -8.66 -0.27 -5.13
C SER A 38 -7.42 0.14 -5.95
N LEU A 39 -6.21 -0.27 -5.56
CA LEU A 39 -5.00 0.06 -6.33
C LEU A 39 -4.83 -0.86 -7.54
N PHE A 40 -5.14 -2.14 -7.35
CA PHE A 40 -4.97 -3.18 -8.36
C PHE A 40 -6.22 -4.03 -8.50
N ALA A 41 -6.57 -4.37 -9.73
CA ALA A 41 -7.41 -5.53 -9.98
C ALA A 41 -6.66 -6.80 -9.57
N TYR A 42 -7.40 -7.83 -9.18
CA TYR A 42 -6.83 -9.07 -8.66
C TYR A 42 -5.85 -9.72 -9.64
N ASP A 43 -6.21 -9.80 -10.93
CA ASP A 43 -5.40 -10.36 -12.01
C ASP A 43 -4.08 -9.59 -12.23
N VAL A 44 -4.10 -8.26 -12.11
CA VAL A 44 -2.90 -7.43 -12.16
C VAL A 44 -2.00 -7.71 -10.96
N ALA A 45 -2.59 -7.84 -9.77
CA ALA A 45 -1.83 -8.07 -8.54
C ALA A 45 -1.06 -9.39 -8.57
N GLN A 46 -1.62 -10.43 -9.21
CA GLN A 46 -0.92 -11.71 -9.43
C GLN A 46 0.37 -11.57 -10.25
N ASN A 47 0.50 -10.49 -11.04
CA ASN A 47 1.68 -10.23 -11.86
C ASN A 47 2.73 -9.34 -11.17
N LEU A 48 2.48 -8.84 -9.96
CA LEU A 48 3.39 -7.96 -9.20
C LEU A 48 4.47 -8.76 -8.44
N VAL A 49 5.00 -9.81 -9.05
CA VAL A 49 5.88 -10.80 -8.39
C VAL A 49 7.24 -10.24 -7.94
N HIS A 50 7.67 -9.11 -8.50
CA HIS A 50 8.94 -8.45 -8.17
C HIS A 50 8.75 -7.10 -7.48
N LEU A 51 7.52 -6.75 -7.07
CA LEU A 51 7.24 -5.48 -6.42
C LEU A 51 7.87 -5.46 -5.01
N GLU A 52 8.78 -4.53 -4.78
CA GLU A 52 9.53 -4.34 -3.53
C GLU A 52 8.99 -3.14 -2.73
N ASP A 53 8.62 -2.05 -3.41
CA ASP A 53 8.18 -0.79 -2.79
C ASP A 53 6.80 -0.36 -3.25
N LEU A 54 5.92 -0.02 -2.30
CA LEU A 54 4.64 0.62 -2.59
C LEU A 54 4.42 1.81 -1.66
N LEU A 55 4.26 2.99 -2.28
CA LEU A 55 3.94 4.24 -1.60
C LEU A 55 2.57 4.73 -2.04
N VAL A 56 1.68 5.00 -1.09
CA VAL A 56 0.32 5.49 -1.36
C VAL A 56 0.02 6.63 -0.42
N GLU A 57 -0.26 7.78 -1.01
CA GLU A 57 -0.39 9.03 -0.29
C GLU A 57 -1.63 9.81 -0.78
N TRP A 58 -2.48 10.20 0.17
CA TRP A 58 -3.62 11.10 -0.01
C TRP A 58 -4.65 10.59 -1.04
N CYS A 59 -5.01 9.31 -0.94
CA CYS A 59 -6.06 8.69 -1.74
C CYS A 59 -7.33 8.49 -0.88
N PRO A 60 -8.21 9.50 -0.75
CA PRO A 60 -9.27 9.54 0.26
C PRO A 60 -10.39 8.51 0.08
N LEU A 61 -10.58 8.00 -1.15
CA LEU A 61 -11.59 6.98 -1.46
C LEU A 61 -11.03 5.56 -1.47
N LEU A 62 -9.74 5.37 -1.19
CA LEU A 62 -9.12 4.05 -1.22
C LEU A 62 -9.64 3.19 -0.07
N GLU A 63 -10.23 2.05 -0.39
CA GLU A 63 -10.79 1.12 0.58
C GLU A 63 -9.94 -0.14 0.74
N ARG A 64 -9.22 -0.54 -0.31
CA ARG A 64 -8.44 -1.79 -0.38
C ARG A 64 -7.22 -1.60 -1.28
N VAL A 65 -6.20 -2.46 -1.13
CA VAL A 65 -5.04 -2.46 -2.04
C VAL A 65 -5.39 -3.24 -3.30
N ILE A 66 -6.13 -4.34 -3.17
CA ILE A 66 -6.52 -5.25 -4.25
C ILE A 66 -8.03 -5.39 -4.27
N GLU A 67 -8.61 -5.45 -5.46
CA GLU A 67 -10.03 -5.76 -5.62
C GLU A 67 -10.40 -7.09 -4.96
N ALA A 68 -11.49 -7.08 -4.20
CA ALA A 68 -11.95 -8.27 -3.50
C ALA A 68 -12.44 -9.34 -4.49
N VAL A 69 -11.78 -10.49 -4.51
CA VAL A 69 -12.19 -11.68 -5.26
C VAL A 69 -12.25 -12.85 -4.28
N ASN A 70 -13.45 -13.40 -4.07
CA ASN A 70 -13.69 -14.62 -3.29
C ASN A 70 -13.03 -14.68 -1.88
N ASN A 71 -12.81 -13.53 -1.22
CA ASN A 71 -12.06 -13.41 0.04
C ASN A 71 -10.61 -13.95 -0.03
N GLU A 72 -10.04 -14.06 -1.23
CA GLU A 72 -8.66 -14.47 -1.41
C GLU A 72 -7.71 -13.31 -1.11
N LYS A 73 -6.63 -13.62 -0.41
CA LYS A 73 -5.53 -12.69 -0.22
C LYS A 73 -4.48 -12.89 -1.31
N THR A 74 -3.87 -11.81 -1.74
CA THR A 74 -2.73 -11.88 -2.67
C THR A 74 -1.42 -11.80 -1.92
N VAL A 75 -0.49 -12.69 -2.26
CA VAL A 75 0.82 -12.73 -1.63
C VAL A 75 1.84 -11.93 -2.45
N LEU A 76 2.29 -10.81 -1.92
CA LEU A 76 3.32 -9.96 -2.50
C LEU A 76 4.69 -10.37 -1.93
N GLN A 77 5.23 -11.46 -2.45
CA GLN A 77 6.41 -12.15 -1.91
C GLN A 77 7.65 -11.27 -1.76
N LYS A 78 7.89 -10.31 -2.67
CA LYS A 78 9.09 -9.47 -2.70
C LYS A 78 8.92 -8.12 -2.01
N MET A 79 7.73 -7.83 -1.49
CA MET A 79 7.41 -6.54 -0.89
C MET A 79 8.19 -6.34 0.41
N LYS A 80 9.01 -5.28 0.44
CA LYS A 80 9.87 -4.91 1.57
C LYS A 80 9.39 -3.64 2.25
N ASN A 81 8.89 -2.68 1.47
CA ASN A 81 8.58 -1.34 1.94
C ASN A 81 7.14 -0.96 1.59
N LEU A 82 6.34 -0.72 2.62
CA LEU A 82 4.96 -0.26 2.51
C LEU A 82 4.79 1.09 3.19
N VAL A 83 4.26 2.06 2.45
CA VAL A 83 3.97 3.41 2.96
C VAL A 83 2.54 3.79 2.64
N PHE A 84 1.76 4.02 3.69
CA PHE A 84 0.37 4.49 3.65
C PHE A 84 0.26 5.81 4.40
N MET A 85 -0.16 6.87 3.71
CA MET A 85 -0.25 8.21 4.27
C MET A 85 -1.56 8.89 3.90
N GLY A 86 -2.34 9.33 4.88
CA GLY A 86 -3.57 10.08 4.65
C GLY A 86 -4.65 9.27 3.91
N LEU A 87 -4.90 8.04 4.35
CA LEU A 87 -5.84 7.09 3.73
C LEU A 87 -7.02 6.80 4.69
N PRO A 88 -8.02 7.69 4.78
CA PRO A 88 -9.08 7.61 5.79
C PRO A 88 -10.02 6.41 5.65
N LYS A 89 -10.14 5.82 4.45
CA LYS A 89 -11.07 4.71 4.17
C LYS A 89 -10.42 3.34 4.05
N LEU A 90 -9.08 3.27 4.01
CA LEU A 90 -8.36 2.02 3.76
C LEU A 90 -8.66 0.98 4.85
N TYR A 91 -9.06 -0.22 4.43
CA TYR A 91 -9.53 -1.35 5.27
C TYR A 91 -10.67 -1.03 6.22
N GLY A 92 -11.48 -0.04 5.86
CA GLY A 92 -12.45 0.49 6.80
C GLY A 92 -13.71 -0.34 7.01
N SER A 93 -14.27 -0.88 5.93
CA SER A 93 -15.48 -1.72 5.95
C SER A 93 -15.16 -3.22 5.92
N SER A 94 -13.91 -3.57 5.63
CA SER A 94 -13.43 -4.95 5.46
C SER A 94 -12.76 -5.43 6.73
N ALA A 95 -13.18 -6.57 7.27
CA ALA A 95 -12.52 -7.18 8.42
C ALA A 95 -11.15 -7.80 8.07
N ALA A 96 -10.85 -7.99 6.78
CA ALA A 96 -9.63 -8.63 6.32
C ALA A 96 -8.81 -7.73 5.40
N VAL A 97 -7.51 -7.70 5.66
CA VAL A 97 -6.48 -7.21 4.75
C VAL A 97 -6.37 -8.19 3.58
N ASP A 98 -6.31 -7.64 2.36
CA ASP A 98 -6.35 -8.34 1.07
C ASP A 98 -4.94 -8.74 0.55
N ILE A 99 -3.89 -8.34 1.26
CA ILE A 99 -2.49 -8.63 0.94
C ILE A 99 -1.77 -9.35 2.07
N GLU A 100 -0.83 -10.21 1.69
CA GLU A 100 0.20 -10.75 2.57
C GLU A 100 1.58 -10.39 2.02
N CYS A 101 2.48 -9.95 2.89
CA CYS A 101 3.81 -9.48 2.53
C CYS A 101 4.86 -10.22 3.38
N PRO A 102 5.20 -11.48 3.05
CA PRO A 102 6.11 -12.30 3.86
C PRO A 102 7.51 -11.71 4.06
N SER A 103 7.98 -10.90 3.12
CA SER A 103 9.31 -10.27 3.16
C SER A 103 9.30 -8.83 3.68
N LEU A 104 8.21 -8.36 4.27
CA LEU A 104 8.07 -6.96 4.66
C LEU A 104 9.08 -6.58 5.74
N GLU A 105 9.84 -5.51 5.52
CA GLU A 105 10.86 -5.00 6.45
C GLU A 105 10.45 -3.66 7.06
N HIS A 106 9.80 -2.79 6.29
CA HIS A 106 9.41 -1.46 6.73
C HIS A 106 7.95 -1.18 6.40
N LEU A 107 7.22 -0.71 7.41
CA LEU A 107 5.83 -0.31 7.28
C LEU A 107 5.62 1.06 7.93
N ILE A 108 5.09 1.99 7.15
CA ILE A 108 4.84 3.36 7.59
C ILE A 108 3.36 3.67 7.36
N VAL A 109 2.67 4.00 8.45
CA VAL A 109 1.23 4.26 8.43
C VAL A 109 0.93 5.55 9.19
N VAL A 110 0.70 6.62 8.44
CA VAL A 110 0.45 7.97 8.95
C VAL A 110 -0.94 8.42 8.52
N ASP A 111 -1.71 9.01 9.43
CA ASP A 111 -3.06 9.54 9.15
C ASP A 111 -4.00 8.53 8.45
N CYS A 112 -3.94 7.27 8.89
CA CYS A 112 -4.79 6.16 8.43
C CYS A 112 -5.61 5.65 9.63
N PRO A 113 -6.71 6.34 10.02
CA PRO A 113 -7.43 6.12 11.27
C PRO A 113 -7.99 4.71 11.48
N ARG A 114 -8.09 3.91 10.40
CA ARG A 114 -8.65 2.55 10.45
C ARG A 114 -7.56 1.47 10.58
N PHE A 115 -6.29 1.87 10.55
CA PHE A 115 -5.17 1.04 10.96
C PHE A 115 -4.93 1.19 12.47
N SER A 116 -4.85 0.07 13.18
CA SER A 116 -4.73 0.04 14.66
C SER A 116 -3.46 0.69 15.21
N PHE A 117 -2.43 0.90 14.38
CA PHE A 117 -1.13 1.48 14.75
C PHE A 117 -0.80 2.79 14.01
N SER A 118 -1.80 3.43 13.40
CA SER A 118 -1.57 4.72 12.74
C SER A 118 -1.20 5.82 13.73
N THR A 119 -0.24 6.67 13.37
CA THR A 119 0.28 7.72 14.24
C THR A 119 -0.71 8.85 14.53
N SER A 120 -1.79 9.00 13.76
CA SER A 120 -2.90 9.91 14.09
C SER A 120 -3.67 9.50 15.35
N SER A 121 -3.53 8.24 15.79
CA SER A 121 -4.14 7.67 17.00
C SER A 121 -3.31 7.95 18.27
N LEU A 122 -2.20 8.68 18.19
CA LEU A 122 -1.34 9.01 19.34
C LEU A 122 -1.94 10.06 20.29
N SER A 123 -3.20 10.45 20.07
CA SER A 123 -3.99 11.14 21.09
C SER A 123 -4.88 10.12 21.81
N ARG A 124 -4.60 9.96 23.10
CA ARG A 124 -5.48 9.48 24.18
C ARG A 124 -5.39 7.98 24.51
N ASN A 125 -4.42 7.71 25.38
CA ASN A 125 -4.45 6.72 26.46
C ASN A 125 -4.78 5.26 26.09
N GLN A 126 -3.73 4.43 26.22
CA GLN A 126 -3.77 3.00 26.52
C GLN A 126 -4.34 2.07 25.45
N PHE A 127 -3.49 1.57 24.53
CA PHE A 127 -3.60 0.18 24.08
C PHE A 127 -2.21 -0.38 23.77
N SER A 128 -1.87 -1.47 24.43
CA SER A 128 -0.82 -2.40 24.01
C SER A 128 -1.13 -2.87 22.59
N PHE A 129 -0.17 -2.80 21.67
CA PHE A 129 -0.25 -3.52 20.40
C PHE A 129 -0.51 -5.00 20.74
N SER A 130 -1.75 -5.46 20.56
CA SER A 130 -2.12 -6.83 20.95
C SER A 130 -1.53 -7.85 19.96
N THR A 131 -1.07 -7.37 18.81
CA THR A 131 -0.34 -8.12 17.79
C THR A 131 0.67 -7.18 17.12
N PRO A 132 1.94 -7.61 16.92
CA PRO A 132 2.89 -6.86 16.10
C PRO A 132 2.36 -6.69 14.67
N ALA A 133 2.76 -5.61 13.98
CA ALA A 133 2.33 -5.37 12.60
C ALA A 133 2.71 -6.49 11.60
N SER A 134 3.69 -7.33 11.95
CA SER A 134 3.99 -8.58 11.22
C SER A 134 2.77 -9.47 11.09
N ASP A 135 1.90 -9.50 12.09
CA ASP A 135 0.73 -10.39 12.14
C ASP A 135 -0.40 -9.88 11.25
N TYR A 136 -0.46 -8.57 11.00
CA TYR A 136 -1.48 -7.96 10.13
C TYR A 136 -1.23 -8.23 8.64
N LEU A 137 0.03 -8.31 8.24
CA LEU A 137 0.45 -8.50 6.84
C LEU A 137 1.11 -9.86 6.60
N GLY A 138 1.12 -10.77 7.59
CA GLY A 138 1.74 -12.09 7.46
C GLY A 138 3.25 -12.03 7.19
N SER A 139 3.96 -11.01 7.68
CA SER A 139 5.42 -10.90 7.51
C SER A 139 6.14 -11.92 8.38
N ARG A 140 7.21 -12.51 7.83
CA ARG A 140 8.12 -13.40 8.56
C ARG A 140 9.31 -12.66 9.18
N ASN A 141 9.47 -11.38 8.83
CA ASN A 141 10.56 -10.54 9.29
C ASN A 141 10.09 -9.65 10.46
N LEU A 142 11.06 -9.16 11.23
CA LEU A 142 10.81 -8.06 12.18
C LEU A 142 10.54 -6.78 11.39
N VAL A 143 9.29 -6.32 11.41
CA VAL A 143 8.85 -5.12 10.69
C VAL A 143 9.16 -3.87 11.51
N LYS A 144 9.95 -2.95 10.94
CA LYS A 144 10.15 -1.62 11.52
C LYS A 144 8.95 -0.74 11.21
N LEU A 145 8.35 -0.18 12.25
CA LEU A 145 7.17 0.66 12.16
C LEU A 145 7.50 2.13 12.26
N ASN A 146 6.95 2.91 11.33
CA ASN A 146 6.99 4.37 11.35
C ASN A 146 8.42 4.93 11.52
N ASP A 147 9.40 4.28 10.89
CA ASP A 147 10.79 4.75 10.85
C ASP A 147 10.87 6.01 9.97
N GLN A 148 10.98 7.17 10.62
CA GLN A 148 10.97 8.47 9.95
C GLN A 148 12.23 8.70 9.09
N GLN A 149 13.38 8.10 9.42
CA GLN A 149 14.58 8.20 8.59
C GLN A 149 14.39 7.39 7.30
N HIS A 150 13.78 6.21 7.42
CA HIS A 150 13.44 5.41 6.25
C HIS A 150 12.37 6.09 5.38
N LEU A 151 11.39 6.79 5.96
CA LEU A 151 10.43 7.60 5.19
C LEU A 151 11.13 8.68 4.36
N GLN A 152 12.11 9.38 4.94
CA GLN A 152 12.89 10.39 4.22
C GLN A 152 13.71 9.78 3.08
N LEU A 153 14.28 8.59 3.30
CA LEU A 153 15.00 7.86 2.26
C LEU A 153 14.06 7.39 1.13
N LEU A 154 12.91 6.82 1.45
CA LEU A 154 11.93 6.38 0.44
C LEU A 154 11.32 7.56 -0.31
N SER A 155 10.96 8.64 0.38
CA SER A 155 10.44 9.86 -0.26
C SER A 155 11.49 10.51 -1.16
N SER A 156 12.76 10.59 -0.76
CA SER A 156 13.82 11.09 -1.65
C SER A 156 14.06 10.17 -2.87
N ARG A 157 13.82 8.87 -2.75
CA ARG A 157 13.95 7.92 -3.87
C ARG A 157 12.72 7.88 -4.80
N LEU A 158 11.52 7.96 -4.24
CA LEU A 158 10.25 7.73 -4.95
C LEU A 158 9.50 9.03 -5.29
N MET A 159 9.63 10.07 -4.45
CA MET A 159 8.87 11.34 -4.53
C MET A 159 9.66 12.53 -5.10
N ASN A 160 10.99 12.44 -5.25
CA ASN A 160 11.78 13.48 -5.95
C ASN A 160 11.40 13.63 -7.45
N LEU A 161 10.56 12.75 -7.99
CA LEU A 161 10.01 12.82 -9.33
C LEU A 161 8.63 13.51 -9.40
N CYS A 162 7.98 13.81 -8.27
CA CYS A 162 6.67 14.50 -8.22
C CYS A 162 6.77 16.03 -8.03
N ARG A 163 7.97 16.58 -7.77
CA ARG A 163 8.18 18.04 -7.57
C ARG A 163 8.57 18.81 -8.83
N LEU A 164 8.60 18.16 -10.00
CA LEU A 164 9.05 18.75 -11.27
C LEU A 164 7.95 18.83 -12.37
N SER A 165 6.68 18.76 -12.01
CA SER A 165 5.54 18.93 -12.93
C SER A 165 4.56 19.97 -12.43
#